data_AF-A0A7I9XLM4-F1
#
_entry.id   AF-A0A7I9XLM4-F1
#
_cell.length_a   1.000
_cell.length_b   1.000
_cell.length_c   1.000
_cell.angle_alpha   90.00
_cell.angle_beta   90.00
_cell.angle_gamma   90.00
#
_symmetry.space_group_name_H-M   'P 1'
#
loop_
_entity.id
_entity.type
_entity.pdbx_description
1 polymer ?
#
loop_
_entity_poly.entity_id
_entity_poly.type
_entity_poly.pdbx_seq_one_letter_code
_entity_poly.pdbx_strand_id
1 'polypeptide(L)' 'MAGSIGFRPTQDDERILREASRPGESTSDTLRRALRLLDHERWLTQFRADAEALKDEDVNAEPEAW' A
#
# COMPACT_ATOMS: atom_id res chain seq x y z
N MET A 1 17.16 -12.99 3.29
CA MET A 1 17.84 -12.69 2.01
C MET A 1 16.80 -12.12 1.06
N ALA A 2 17.05 -10.97 0.44
CA ALA A 2 16.16 -10.46 -0.59
C ALA A 2 16.37 -11.26 -1.88
N GLY A 3 15.29 -11.79 -2.46
CA GLY A 3 15.33 -12.43 -3.78
C GLY A 3 15.50 -11.38 -4.89
N SER A 4 16.09 -11.79 -6.01
CA SER A 4 16.14 -10.95 -7.22
C SER A 4 14.89 -11.19 -8.07
N ILE A 5 14.25 -10.11 -8.51
CA ILE A 5 13.12 -10.14 -9.44
C ILE A 5 13.51 -9.30 -10.66
N GLY A 6 13.35 -9.86 -11.85
CA GLY A 6 13.54 -9.13 -13.11
C GLY A 6 12.34 -8.22 -13.39
N PHE A 7 12.60 -6.94 -13.60
CA PHE A 7 11.59 -5.97 -14.04
C PHE A 7 11.99 -5.45 -15.43
N ARG A 8 11.08 -5.56 -16.40
CA ARG A 8 11.26 -5.05 -17.76
C ARG A 8 10.31 -3.87 -17.96
N PRO A 9 10.74 -2.63 -17.64
CA PRO A 9 9.87 -1.47 -17.74
C PRO A 9 9.47 -1.20 -19.19
N THR A 10 8.22 -0.78 -19.38
CA THR A 10 7.79 -0.10 -20.59
C THR A 10 8.31 1.34 -20.60
N GLN A 11 8.18 2.04 -21.73
CA GLN A 11 8.54 3.46 -21.82
C GLN A 11 7.77 4.33 -20.80
N ASP A 12 6.51 3.98 -20.52
CA ASP A 12 5.70 4.71 -19.54
C ASP A 12 6.14 4.40 -18.10
N ASP A 13 6.48 3.15 -17.79
CA ASP A 13 7.05 2.79 -16.48
C ASP A 13 8.35 3.55 -16.22
N GLU A 14 9.22 3.67 -17.23
CA GLU A 14 10.46 4.45 -17.09
C GLU A 14 10.18 5.94 -16.86
N ARG A 15 9.17 6.50 -17.53
CA ARG A 15 8.75 7.88 -17.32
C ARG A 15 8.26 8.07 -15.89
N ILE A 16 7.38 7.19 -15.41
CA ILE A 16 6.86 7.21 -14.04
C ILE A 16 8.00 7.06 -13.03
N LEU A 17 8.93 6.13 -13.25
CA LEU A 17 10.08 5.94 -12.36
C LEU A 17 10.95 7.18 -12.28
N ARG A 18 11.23 7.85 -13.41
CA ARG A 18 12.02 9.09 -13.44
C ARG A 18 11.31 10.22 -12.69
N GLU A 19 10.01 10.41 -12.91
CA GLU A 19 9.23 11.46 -12.26
C GLU A 19 9.03 11.20 -10.76
N ALA A 20 8.87 9.93 -10.37
CA ALA A 20 8.64 9.55 -8.98
C ALA A 20 9.93 9.45 -8.15
N SER A 21 11.09 9.31 -8.79
CA SER A 21 12.40 9.21 -8.13
C SER A 21 12.73 10.47 -7.34
N ARG A 22 13.25 10.30 -6.12
CA ARG A 22 13.77 11.41 -5.30
C ARG A 22 15.29 11.52 -5.45
N PRO A 23 15.89 12.70 -5.16
CA PRO A 23 17.34 12.84 -5.18
C PRO A 23 18.01 11.80 -4.27
N GLY A 24 18.91 10.99 -4.84
CA GLY A 24 19.64 9.94 -4.12
C GLY A 24 18.89 8.61 -3.98
N GLU A 25 17.64 8.47 -4.45
CA GLU A 25 16.96 7.17 -4.50
C GLU A 25 17.50 6.33 -5.67
N SER A 26 17.69 5.03 -5.42
CA SER A 26 17.85 4.07 -6.52
C SER A 26 16.49 3.68 -7.11
N THR A 27 16.47 3.17 -8.33
CA THR A 27 15.23 2.63 -8.94
C THR A 27 14.57 1.57 -8.05
N SER A 28 15.37 0.73 -7.39
CA SER A 28 14.87 -0.29 -6.46
C SER A 28 14.18 0.32 -5.23
N ASP A 29 14.65 1.48 -4.76
CA ASP A 29 14.02 2.18 -3.64
C ASP A 29 12.69 2.80 -4.05
N THR A 30 12.65 3.43 -5.23
CA THR A 30 11.41 3.96 -5.82
C THR A 30 10.39 2.85 -6.05
N LEU A 31 10.80 1.70 -6.60
CA LEU A 31 9.94 0.52 -6.77
C LEU A 31 9.44 -0.03 -5.42
N ARG A 32 10.31 -0.12 -4.40
CA ARG A 32 9.89 -0.56 -3.07
C ARG A 32 8.87 0.39 -2.45
N ARG A 33 9.02 1.70 -2.66
CA ARG A 33 8.04 2.70 -2.23
C ARG A 33 6.73 2.57 -2.99
N ALA A 34 6.76 2.36 -4.30
CA ALA A 34 5.56 2.10 -5.11
C ALA A 34 4.79 0.86 -4.62
N LEU A 35 5.50 -0.23 -4.29
CA LEU A 35 4.88 -1.44 -3.73
C LEU A 35 4.19 -1.17 -2.38
N ARG A 36 4.79 -0.35 -1.51
CA ARG A 36 4.17 0.05 -0.24
C ARG A 36 2.94 0.93 -0.43
N LEU A 37 2.91 1.77 -1.48
CA LEU A 37 1.73 2.57 -1.82
C LEU A 37 0.58 1.67 -2.28
N LEU A 38 0.85 0.66 -3.11
CA LEU A 38 -0.15 -0.32 -3.53
C LEU A 38 -0.72 -1.12 -2.34
N ASP A 39 0.12 -1.49 -1.38
CA ASP A 39 -0.31 -2.17 -0.16
C ASP A 39 -1.22 -1.27 0.70
N HIS A 40 -0.83 0.00 0.85
CA HIS A 40 -1.63 0.99 1.59
C HIS A 40 -2.99 1.27 0.93
N GLU A 41 -3.07 1.32 -0.40
CA GLU A 41 -4.35 1.48 -1.12
C GLU A 41 -5.30 0.30 -0.88
N ARG A 42 -4.77 -0.92 -0.82
CA ARG A 42 -5.55 -2.12 -0.46
C ARG A 42 -6.05 -2.03 0.97
N TRP A 43 -5.18 -1.62 1.89
CA TRP A 43 -5.56 -1.41 3.29
C TRP A 43 -6.68 -0.36 3.43
N LEU A 44 -6.56 0.79 2.76
CA LEU A 44 -7.59 1.83 2.79
C LEU A 44 -8.93 1.34 2.22
N THR A 45 -8.89 0.50 1.20
CA THR A 45 -10.10 -0.09 0.61
C THR A 45 -10.79 -1.00 1.62
N GLN A 46 -10.03 -1.89 2.26
CA GLN A 46 -10.55 -2.78 3.30
C GLN A 46 -11.08 -1.99 4.50
N PHE A 47 -10.30 -1.02 5.00
CA PHE A 47 -10.68 -0.17 6.11
C PHE A 47 -12.02 0.53 5.89
N ARG A 48 -12.25 1.06 4.68
CA ARG A 48 -13.54 1.69 4.34
C ARG A 48 -14.70 0.69 4.30
N ALA A 49 -14.46 -0.51 3.79
CA ALA A 49 -15.47 -1.56 3.77
C ALA A 49 -15.83 -2.02 5.19
N ASP A 50 -14.82 -2.19 6.06
CA ASP A 50 -15.02 -2.55 7.46
C ASP A 50 -15.77 -1.46 8.22
N ALA A 51 -15.39 -0.19 8.02
CA ALA A 51 -16.08 0.94 8.64
C ALA A 51 -17.56 1.03 8.24
N GLU A 52 -17.89 0.73 6.97
CA GLU A 52 -19.28 0.70 6.51
C GLU A 52 -20.04 -0.51 7.09
N ALA A 53 -19.39 -1.67 7.22
CA ALA A 53 -20.00 -2.88 7.78
C ALA A 53 -20.27 -2.76 9.28
N LEU A 54 -19.39 -2.07 10.02
CA LEU A 54 -19.45 -1.90 11.48
C LEU A 54 -20.13 -0.59 11.90
N LYS A 55 -20.69 0.19 10.97
CA LYS A 55 -21.25 1.52 11.28
C LYS A 55 -22.40 1.50 12.31
N ASP A 56 -23.12 0.39 12.36
CA ASP A 56 -24.28 0.18 13.24
C ASP A 56 -23.93 -0.81 14.38
N GLU A 57 -22.65 -1.14 14.55
CA GLU A 57 -22.18 -2.00 15.65
C GLU A 57 -22.37 -1.28 16.98
N ASP A 58 -23.16 -1.89 17.87
CA ASP A 58 -23.22 -1.46 19.27
C ASP A 58 -22.06 -2.08 20.04
N VAL A 59 -20.99 -1.31 20.19
CA VAL A 59 -19.78 -1.69 20.94
C VAL A 59 -20.05 -1.97 22.43
N ASN A 60 -21.23 -1.64 22.95
CA ASN A 60 -21.64 -1.91 24.33
C ASN A 60 -22.55 -3.15 24.45
N ALA A 61 -22.84 -3.85 23.34
CA ALA A 61 -23.69 -5.03 23.36
C ALA A 61 -23.02 -6.22 24.08
N GLU A 62 -21.69 -6.28 24.08
CA GLU A 62 -20.94 -7.28 24.83
C GLU A 62 -20.67 -6.79 26.27
N PRO A 63 -20.91 -7.63 27.29
CA PRO A 63 -20.59 -7.27 28.66
C PRO A 63 -19.08 -7.11 28.82
N GLU A 64 -18.66 -6.02 29.48
CA GLU A 64 -17.25 -5.79 29.75
C GLU A 64 -16.69 -6.90 30.65
N ALA A 65 -15.91 -7.81 30.05
CA ALA A 65 -15.21 -8.89 30.73
C ALA A 65 -13.78 -8.43 31.06
N TRP A 66 -13.64 -7.63 32.12
CA TRP A 66 -12.35 -7.27 32.73
C TRP A 66 -12.30 -7.63 34.21
#